data_AF-A0A852SZN4-F1
#
_entry.id   AF-A0A852SZN4-F1
#
_cell.length_a   1.000
_cell.length_b   1.000
_cell.length_c   1.000
_cell.angle_alpha   90.00
_cell.angle_beta   90.00
_cell.angle_gamma   90.00
#
_symmetry.space_group_name_H-M   'P 1'
#
loop_
_entity.id
_entity.type
_entity.pdbx_description
1 polymer ?
#
loop_
_entity_poly.entity_id
_entity_poly.type
_entity_poly.pdbx_seq_one_letter_code
_entity_poly.pdbx_strand_id
1 'polypeptide(L)'
;MRQPILHAAAPEGSFLGVDWGSFVVVLLVAFAATTVVVIGYAVALRLLAVGAPPDDAGGAVAVRTTRRPVVATVGAAVGFAVAGAAVLFGIWLIVPQFH
;
A
#
# COMPACT_ATOMS: atom_id res chain seq x y z
N MET A 1 28.17 12.43 41.79
CA MET A 1 28.78 11.89 40.54
C MET A 1 28.14 12.61 39.37
N ARG A 2 28.90 13.43 38.62
CA ARG A 2 28.40 14.13 37.42
C ARG A 2 28.64 13.23 36.22
N GLN A 3 27.59 12.81 35.53
CA GLN A 3 27.73 12.07 34.28
C GLN A 3 28.21 13.04 33.18
N PRO A 4 29.34 12.77 32.52
CA PRO A 4 29.77 13.59 31.39
C PRO A 4 28.77 13.40 30.25
N ILE A 5 28.16 14.49 29.81
CA ILE A 5 27.35 14.54 28.59
C ILE A 5 28.34 14.39 27.44
N LEU A 6 28.46 13.18 26.90
CA LEU A 6 29.22 12.91 25.69
C LEU A 6 28.34 13.31 24.50
N HIS A 7 28.66 14.43 23.86
CA HIS A 7 28.10 14.75 22.55
C HIS A 7 28.74 13.81 21.52
N ALA A 8 28.01 12.78 21.12
CA ALA A 8 28.38 11.96 19.98
C ALA A 8 28.47 12.85 18.73
N ALA A 9 29.53 12.67 17.93
CA ALA A 9 29.66 13.34 16.65
C ALA A 9 28.48 12.97 15.75
N ALA A 10 27.93 13.95 15.03
CA ALA A 10 26.83 13.70 14.10
C ALA A 10 27.29 12.72 13.00
N PRO A 11 26.50 11.71 12.65
CA PRO A 11 26.84 10.77 11.59
C PRO A 11 27.02 11.51 10.26
N GLU A 12 27.91 11.00 9.41
CA GLU A 12 28.19 11.57 8.09
C GLU A 12 26.88 11.74 7.29
N GLY A 13 26.61 12.97 6.82
CA GLY A 13 25.35 13.32 6.12
C GLY A 13 24.27 13.98 6.97
N SER A 14 24.47 14.12 8.29
CA SER A 14 23.53 14.85 9.16
C SER A 14 23.66 16.37 9.03
N PHE A 15 22.54 17.07 8.79
CA PHE A 15 22.46 18.54 8.79
C PHE A 15 21.53 18.98 9.92
N LEU A 16 21.99 19.93 10.75
CA LEU A 16 21.29 20.39 11.97
C LEU A 16 21.01 19.25 12.97
N GLY A 17 21.88 18.23 13.03
CA GLY A 17 21.69 17.07 13.92
C GLY A 17 20.58 16.12 13.46
N VAL A 18 20.01 16.34 12.28
CA VAL A 18 18.97 15.51 11.67
C VAL A 18 19.57 14.69 10.54
N ASP A 19 19.26 13.40 10.49
CA ASP A 19 19.58 12.53 9.36
C ASP A 19 18.51 12.66 8.27
N TRP A 20 18.73 13.58 7.33
CA TRP A 20 17.82 13.81 6.21
C TRP A 20 17.68 12.62 5.27
N GLY A 21 18.71 11.76 5.20
CA GLY A 21 18.67 10.55 4.38
C GLY A 21 17.57 9.59 4.84
N SER A 22 17.39 9.44 6.15
CA SER A 22 16.34 8.58 6.72
C SER A 22 14.92 8.94 6.26
N PHE A 23 14.59 10.24 6.17
CA PHE A 23 13.27 10.68 5.70
C PHE A 23 13.04 10.36 4.23
N VAL A 24 14.06 10.53 3.38
CA VAL A 24 13.96 10.18 1.97
C VAL A 24 13.75 8.67 1.81
N VAL A 25 14.45 7.84 2.58
CA VAL A 25 14.24 6.38 2.57
C VAL A 25 12.81 6.03 2.98
N VAL A 26 12.30 6.60 4.07
CA VAL A 26 10.91 6.36 4.51
C VAL A 26 9.91 6.79 3.45
N LEU A 27 10.09 7.96 2.84
CA LEU A 27 9.25 8.46 1.75
C LEU A 27 9.21 7.46 0.60
N LEU A 28 10.37 7.01 0.12
CA LEU A 28 10.46 6.11 -1.03
C LEU A 28 9.86 4.74 -0.72
N VAL A 29 10.16 4.19 0.46
CA VAL A 29 9.61 2.90 0.90
C VAL A 29 8.08 2.98 1.05
N ALA A 30 7.57 4.01 1.73
CA ALA A 30 6.13 4.19 1.93
C ALA A 30 5.40 4.42 0.60
N PHE A 31 5.95 5.25 -0.28
CA PHE A 31 5.39 5.52 -1.61
C PHE A 31 5.35 4.27 -2.48
N ALA A 32 6.47 3.53 -2.54
CA ALA A 32 6.57 2.30 -3.32
C ALA A 32 5.61 1.23 -2.81
N ALA A 33 5.60 0.99 -1.49
CA ALA A 33 4.70 0.03 -0.86
C ALA A 33 3.23 0.39 -1.12
N THR A 34 2.86 1.65 -0.95
CA THR A 34 1.50 2.14 -1.21
C THR A 34 1.12 1.93 -2.68
N THR A 35 2.01 2.27 -3.61
CA THR A 35 1.78 2.11 -5.05
C THR A 35 1.54 0.64 -5.42
N VAL A 36 2.34 -0.28 -4.89
CA VAL A 36 2.15 -1.73 -5.12
C VAL A 36 0.78 -2.21 -4.61
N VAL A 37 0.39 -1.80 -3.40
CA VAL A 37 -0.90 -2.17 -2.80
C VAL A 37 -2.05 -1.61 -3.64
N VAL A 38 -1.99 -0.34 -4.04
CA VAL A 38 -3.03 0.32 -4.83
C VAL A 38 -3.16 -0.30 -6.22
N ILE A 39 -2.03 -0.59 -6.90
CA ILE A 39 -2.06 -1.26 -8.20
C ILE A 39 -2.66 -2.67 -8.06
N GLY A 40 -2.25 -3.45 -7.06
CA GLY A 40 -2.82 -4.78 -6.81
C GLY A 40 -4.33 -4.73 -6.56
N TYR A 41 -4.79 -3.76 -5.78
CA TYR A 41 -6.21 -3.52 -5.52
C TYR A 41 -6.96 -3.11 -6.81
N ALA A 42 -6.41 -2.18 -7.59
CA ALA A 42 -6.98 -1.74 -8.86
C ALA A 42 -7.07 -2.90 -9.88
N VAL A 43 -6.06 -3.78 -9.92
CA VAL A 43 -6.09 -5.00 -10.75
C VAL A 43 -7.19 -5.95 -10.30
N ALA A 44 -7.38 -6.15 -8.99
CA ALA A 44 -8.47 -6.98 -8.47
C ALA A 44 -9.85 -6.43 -8.88
N LEU A 45 -10.04 -5.11 -8.78
CA LEU A 45 -11.24 -4.44 -9.31
C LEU A 45 -11.39 -4.62 -10.82
N ARG A 46 -10.29 -4.51 -11.58
CA ARG A 46 -10.30 -4.69 -13.03
C ARG A 46 -10.72 -6.11 -13.42
N LEU A 47 -10.27 -7.13 -12.70
CA LEU A 47 -10.73 -8.51 -12.85
C LEU A 47 -12.22 -8.67 -12.51
N LEU A 48 -12.72 -7.89 -11.55
CA LEU A 48 -14.15 -7.83 -11.21
C LEU A 48 -15.01 -7.14 -12.28
N ALA A 49 -14.41 -6.23 -13.04
CA ALA A 49 -15.04 -5.56 -14.17
C ALA A 49 -15.07 -6.39 -15.46
N VAL A 50 -14.39 -7.55 -15.54
CA VAL A 50 -14.41 -8.40 -16.74
C VAL A 50 -15.86 -8.81 -17.09
N GLY A 51 -16.26 -8.55 -18.34
CA GLY A 51 -17.61 -8.81 -18.83
C GLY A 51 -18.68 -7.86 -18.28
N ALA A 52 -18.28 -6.72 -17.69
CA ALA A 52 -19.21 -5.62 -17.44
C ALA A 52 -19.63 -4.98 -18.79
N PRO A 53 -20.91 -4.60 -18.95
CA PRO A 53 -21.33 -3.82 -20.11
C PRO A 53 -20.55 -2.49 -20.18
N PRO A 54 -20.32 -1.92 -21.36
CA PRO A 54 -19.78 -0.57 -21.48
C PRO A 54 -20.75 0.44 -20.86
N ASP A 55 -20.21 1.45 -20.18
CA ASP A 55 -21.03 2.55 -19.66
C ASP A 55 -21.52 3.40 -20.85
N ASP A 56 -22.75 3.19 -21.25
CA ASP A 56 -23.48 4.12 -22.12
C ASP A 56 -23.85 5.37 -21.30
N ALA A 57 -23.54 6.55 -21.84
CA ALA A 57 -23.69 7.85 -21.17
C ALA A 57 -25.14 8.22 -20.76
N GLY A 58 -26.11 7.31 -20.92
CA GLY A 58 -27.53 7.47 -20.63
C GLY A 58 -27.98 7.04 -19.24
N GLY A 59 -27.10 6.56 -18.36
CA GLY A 59 -27.41 6.30 -16.95
C GLY A 59 -28.35 5.10 -16.69
N ALA A 60 -28.65 4.29 -17.71
CA ALA A 60 -29.35 3.04 -17.52
C ALA A 60 -28.39 1.99 -16.93
N VAL A 61 -28.77 1.34 -15.83
CA VAL A 61 -27.99 0.23 -15.27
C VAL A 61 -28.01 -0.91 -16.28
N ALA A 62 -26.93 -1.06 -17.05
CA ALA A 62 -26.81 -2.13 -18.02
C ALA A 62 -26.78 -3.49 -17.30
N VAL A 63 -27.78 -4.33 -17.61
CA VAL A 63 -27.85 -5.69 -17.07
C VAL A 63 -26.68 -6.50 -17.64
N ARG A 64 -25.93 -7.15 -16.76
CA ARG A 64 -24.76 -7.94 -17.15
C ARG A 64 -25.19 -9.12 -18.01
N THR A 65 -24.91 -9.06 -19.31
CA THR A 65 -25.33 -10.08 -20.30
C THR A 65 -24.38 -11.28 -20.34
N THR A 66 -23.12 -11.08 -19.94
CA THR A 66 -22.08 -12.12 -19.96
C THR A 66 -21.69 -12.55 -18.55
N ARG A 67 -21.64 -13.87 -18.30
CA ARG A 67 -21.18 -14.41 -17.02
C ARG A 67 -19.70 -14.08 -16.81
N ARG A 68 -19.35 -13.47 -15.68
CA ARG A 68 -17.95 -13.21 -15.31
C ARG A 68 -17.19 -14.55 -15.17
N PRO A 69 -16.00 -14.69 -15.78
CA PRO A 69 -15.23 -15.93 -15.71
C PRO A 69 -14.75 -16.21 -14.28
N VAL A 70 -14.78 -17.48 -13.87
CA VAL A 70 -14.39 -17.93 -12.51
C VAL A 70 -12.95 -17.53 -12.17
N VAL A 71 -12.04 -17.63 -13.15
CA VAL A 71 -10.63 -17.24 -12.99
C VAL A 71 -10.50 -15.76 -12.58
N ALA A 72 -11.33 -14.87 -13.13
CA ALA A 72 -11.31 -13.46 -12.75
C ALA A 72 -11.86 -13.24 -11.33
N THR A 73 -12.82 -14.05 -10.89
CA THR A 73 -13.32 -14.05 -9.50
C THR A 73 -12.26 -14.48 -8.52
N VAL A 74 -11.62 -15.62 -8.78
CA VAL A 74 -10.54 -16.15 -7.93
C VAL A 74 -9.36 -15.18 -7.89
N GLY A 75 -8.94 -14.67 -9.06
CA GLY A 75 -7.85 -13.69 -9.14
C GLY A 75 -8.13 -12.41 -8.35
N ALA A 76 -9.36 -11.89 -8.41
CA ALA A 76 -9.74 -10.72 -7.61
C ALA A 76 -9.73 -11.03 -6.10
N ALA A 77 -10.26 -12.18 -5.68
CA ALA A 77 -10.27 -12.59 -4.28
C ALA A 77 -8.84 -12.73 -3.72
N VAL A 78 -7.94 -13.37 -4.48
CA VAL A 78 -6.51 -13.46 -4.13
C VAL A 78 -5.87 -12.09 -4.06
N GLY A 79 -6.12 -11.21 -5.03
CA GLY A 79 -5.59 -9.84 -5.03
C GLY A 79 -6.03 -9.03 -3.80
N PHE A 80 -7.32 -9.09 -3.43
CA PHE A 80 -7.80 -8.44 -2.21
C PHE A 80 -7.22 -9.06 -0.95
N ALA A 81 -7.08 -10.38 -0.89
CA ALA A 81 -6.50 -11.07 0.27
C ALA A 81 -5.03 -10.66 0.47
N VAL A 82 -4.23 -10.59 -0.61
CA VAL A 82 -2.83 -10.14 -0.54
C VAL A 82 -2.73 -8.68 -0.11
N ALA A 83 -3.54 -7.78 -0.68
CA ALA A 83 -3.55 -6.37 -0.29
C ALA A 83 -3.97 -6.19 1.18
N GLY A 84 -5.04 -6.86 1.61
CA GLY A 84 -5.49 -6.85 3.00
C GLY A 84 -4.45 -7.40 3.96
N ALA A 85 -3.81 -8.53 3.62
CA ALA A 85 -2.74 -9.12 4.42
C ALA A 85 -1.54 -8.18 4.57
N ALA A 86 -1.13 -7.48 3.50
CA ALA A 86 -0.05 -6.50 3.56
C ALA A 86 -0.37 -5.36 4.55
N VAL A 87 -1.60 -4.84 4.55
CA VAL A 87 -2.05 -3.79 5.48
C VAL A 87 -2.07 -4.31 6.92
N LEU A 88 -2.68 -5.48 7.15
CA LEU A 88 -2.74 -6.10 8.48
C LEU A 88 -1.35 -6.37 9.06
N PHE A 89 -0.44 -6.84 8.21
CA PHE A 89 0.96 -7.05 8.60
C PHE A 89 1.66 -5.74 8.96
N GLY A 90 1.45 -4.68 8.17
CA GLY A 90 1.95 -3.34 8.49
C GLY A 90 1.45 -2.83 9.85
N ILE A 91 0.15 -2.98 10.13
CA ILE A 91 -0.44 -2.62 11.43
C ILE A 91 0.20 -3.44 12.56
N TRP A 92 0.36 -4.75 12.36
CA TRP A 92 0.98 -5.63 13.35
C TRP A 92 2.43 -5.22 13.67
N LEU A 93 3.19 -4.73 12.69
CA LEU A 93 4.54 -4.21 12.91
C LEU A 93 4.56 -2.86 13.65
N ILE A 94 3.58 -2.00 13.38
CA ILE A 94 3.50 -0.64 13.94
C ILE A 94 3.04 -0.67 15.41
N VAL A 95 2.03 -1.48 15.74
CA VAL A 95 1.38 -1.50 17.06
C VAL A 95 2.35 -1.73 18.24
N PRO A 96 3.33 -2.67 18.17
CA PRO A 96 4.31 -2.87 19.24
C PRO A 96 5.23 -1.67 19.50
N GLN A 97 5.39 -0.74 18.55
CA GLN A 97 6.26 0.42 18.74
C GLN A 97 5.64 1.50 19.65
N PHE A 98 4.36 1.36 20.01
CA PHE A 98 3.62 2.28 20.88
C PHE A 98 3.42 1.77 22.31
N HIS A 99 4.01 0.62 22.66
CA HIS A 99 3.99 0.03 24.00
C HIS A 99 5.38 0.10 24.64
#